data_AF-A0A1I1L342-F1
#
_entry.id   AF-A0A1I1L342-F1
#
_cell.length_a   1.000
_cell.length_b   1.000
_cell.length_c   1.000
_cell.angle_alpha   90.00
_cell.angle_beta   90.00
_cell.angle_gamma   90.00
#
_symmetry.space_group_name_H-M   'P 1'
#
loop_
_entity.id
_entity.type
_entity.pdbx_description
1 polymer ?
#
loop_
_entity_poly.entity_id
_entity_poly.type
_entity_poly.pdbx_seq_one_letter_code
_entity_poly.pdbx_strand_id
1 'polypeptide(L)'
;MDLETPADAWYVWLAVSLVTLATAGIALGLPTGPPPDATAAANAIERAAGTADTSGYVTTTYEHDADAVRIDGKTIAMRNDHGTAHASIAYGQVVPVTGHERLENVTSGTPVTEEYATEIAAPGENGVDAFLTDVRAAHEDNAGEWRRADGELRTRAVRTMSAPDVSVTVETTDLPGQQTDELEFSYETNREVPLRLEAEGSLGGDVETYEILESRSGSVVLDLTDIGDRNTLQFPLTVRVGTSGDTLCDATVEIPQAGERVDVCDRGEGTLGTDVPVEDLGYVDRTSSIPEAYHVTLVST
;
A
#
# COMPACT_ATOMS: atom_id res chain seq x y z
N MET A 1 1.52 38.04 84.81
CA MET A 1 1.30 37.66 83.41
C MET A 1 2.65 37.18 82.91
N ASP A 2 2.96 35.91 83.19
CA ASP A 2 4.19 35.30 82.72
C ASP A 2 4.02 35.04 81.23
N LEU A 3 4.73 35.83 80.42
CA LEU A 3 4.89 35.57 78.99
C LEU A 3 5.79 34.34 78.91
N GLU A 4 5.17 33.18 78.71
CA GLU A 4 5.85 31.93 78.39
C GLU A 4 6.87 32.22 77.28
N THR A 5 8.15 31.96 77.58
CA THR A 5 9.30 32.24 76.72
C THR A 5 9.07 31.76 75.28
N PRO A 6 9.58 32.45 74.25
CA PRO A 6 9.31 32.16 72.84
C PRO A 6 10.10 30.95 72.32
N ALA A 7 10.15 29.86 73.09
CA ALA A 7 10.65 28.57 72.64
C ALA A 7 9.80 28.02 71.48
N ASP A 8 8.57 28.49 71.32
CA ASP A 8 7.65 28.06 70.27
C ASP A 8 7.92 28.73 68.90
N ALA A 9 8.55 29.92 68.88
CA ALA A 9 8.63 30.72 67.66
C ALA A 9 9.49 30.07 66.55
N TRP A 10 10.56 29.37 66.91
CA TRP A 10 11.45 28.71 65.94
C TRP A 10 10.88 27.40 65.41
N TYR A 11 10.18 26.62 66.26
CA TYR A 11 9.47 25.42 65.84
C TYR A 11 8.32 25.77 64.90
N VAL A 12 7.56 26.83 65.21
CA VAL A 12 6.52 27.36 64.32
C VAL A 12 7.11 27.81 62.99
N TRP A 13 8.23 28.55 63.00
CA TRP A 13 8.89 28.99 61.76
C TRP A 13 9.36 27.81 60.90
N LEU A 14 9.95 26.76 61.51
CA LEU A 14 10.34 25.54 60.78
C LEU A 14 9.12 24.79 60.23
N ALA A 15 8.06 24.62 61.03
CA ALA A 15 6.84 23.95 60.60
C ALA A 15 6.19 24.69 59.41
N VAL A 16 6.09 26.02 59.48
CA VAL A 16 5.57 26.86 58.39
C VAL A 16 6.45 26.77 57.13
N SER A 17 7.77 26.75 57.29
CA SER A 17 8.70 26.61 56.17
C SER A 17 8.55 25.26 55.47
N LEU A 18 8.42 24.17 56.24
CA LEU A 18 8.17 22.83 55.70
C LEU A 18 6.82 22.74 55.00
N VAL A 19 5.77 23.29 55.59
CA VAL A 19 4.44 23.34 54.95
C VAL A 19 4.49 24.15 53.67
N THR A 20 5.17 25.30 53.65
CA THR A 20 5.29 26.15 52.46
C THR A 20 6.07 25.45 51.35
N LEU A 21 7.17 24.77 51.67
CA LEU A 21 7.91 23.95 50.70
C LEU A 21 7.06 22.79 50.18
N ALA A 22 6.29 22.13 51.03
CA ALA A 22 5.36 21.08 50.63
C ALA A 22 4.26 21.61 49.71
N THR A 23 3.62 22.74 50.06
CA THR A 23 2.59 23.38 49.24
C THR A 23 3.15 23.89 47.92
N ALA A 24 4.36 24.48 47.91
CA ALA A 24 5.05 24.90 46.70
C ALA A 24 5.40 23.71 45.81
N GLY A 25 5.88 22.61 46.39
CA GLY A 25 6.15 21.36 45.67
C GLY A 25 4.88 20.78 45.03
N ILE A 26 3.74 20.82 45.73
CA ILE A 26 2.45 20.41 45.16
C ILE A 26 2.05 21.36 44.03
N ALA A 27 2.11 22.68 44.24
CA ALA A 27 1.73 23.66 43.23
C ALA A 27 2.57 23.56 41.95
N LEU A 28 3.87 23.28 42.07
CA LEU A 28 4.78 23.09 40.94
C LEU A 28 4.66 21.70 40.28
N GLY A 29 4.09 20.71 40.98
CA GLY A 29 3.86 19.36 40.46
C GLY A 29 2.51 19.17 39.78
N LEU A 30 1.63 20.18 39.79
CA LEU A 30 0.34 20.12 39.08
C LEU A 30 0.54 20.32 37.57
N PRO A 31 -0.16 19.56 36.71
CA PRO A 31 -0.13 19.77 35.27
C PRO A 31 -0.52 21.20 34.92
N THR A 32 0.30 21.87 34.11
CA THR A 32 0.06 23.26 33.68
C THR A 32 -0.81 23.35 32.42
N GLY A 33 -1.19 22.21 31.84
CA GLY A 33 -2.09 22.10 30.69
C GLY A 33 -2.88 20.78 30.71
N PRO A 34 -3.79 20.58 29.75
CA PRO A 34 -4.46 19.30 29.56
C PRO A 34 -3.52 18.27 28.89
N PRO A 35 -3.77 16.96 29.05
CA PRO A 35 -3.18 15.95 28.19
C PRO A 35 -3.69 16.09 26.73
N PRO A 36 -2.98 15.52 25.75
CA PRO A 36 -3.36 15.61 24.34
C PRO A 36 -4.69 14.89 24.05
N ASP A 37 -5.43 15.34 23.04
CA ASP A 37 -6.74 14.76 22.67
C ASP A 37 -6.60 13.53 21.76
N ALA A 38 -6.36 12.38 22.38
CA ALA A 38 -6.31 11.10 21.67
C ALA A 38 -7.64 10.72 20.99
N THR A 39 -8.78 11.25 21.46
CA THR A 39 -10.09 10.94 20.86
C THR A 39 -10.25 11.67 19.52
N ALA A 40 -9.84 12.94 19.45
CA ALA A 40 -9.82 13.69 18.20
C ALA A 40 -8.88 13.05 17.16
N ALA A 41 -7.72 12.56 17.61
CA ALA A 41 -6.80 11.81 16.76
C ALA A 41 -7.42 10.50 16.22
N ALA A 42 -8.07 9.70 17.08
CA ALA A 42 -8.78 8.49 16.66
C ALA A 42 -9.90 8.82 15.65
N ASN A 43 -10.69 9.87 15.88
CA ASN A 43 -11.73 10.31 14.94
C ASN A 43 -11.15 10.76 13.58
N ALA A 44 -9.94 11.34 13.55
CA ALA A 44 -9.26 11.70 12.31
C ALA A 44 -8.87 10.45 11.51
N ILE A 45 -8.33 9.44 12.19
CA ILE A 45 -8.02 8.14 11.60
C ILE A 45 -9.27 7.47 11.04
N GLU A 46 -10.33 7.41 11.84
CA GLU A 46 -11.59 6.74 11.48
C GLU A 46 -12.28 7.40 10.27
N ARG A 47 -12.19 8.72 10.12
CA ARG A 47 -12.72 9.43 8.95
C ARG A 47 -12.04 8.97 7.66
N ALA A 48 -10.72 8.77 7.68
CA ALA A 48 -9.99 8.23 6.54
C ALA A 48 -10.37 6.76 6.30
N ALA A 49 -10.28 5.93 7.34
CA ALA A 49 -10.53 4.49 7.27
C ALA A 49 -11.96 4.15 6.81
N GLY A 50 -12.98 4.86 7.31
CA GLY A 50 -14.39 4.60 6.99
C GLY A 50 -14.82 5.00 5.57
N THR A 51 -14.01 5.77 4.85
CA THR A 51 -14.36 6.28 3.50
C THR A 51 -13.63 5.53 2.38
N ALA A 52 -12.77 4.58 2.73
CA ALA A 52 -11.92 3.85 1.81
C ALA A 52 -12.67 3.09 0.71
N ASP A 53 -13.84 2.54 1.03
CA ASP A 53 -14.63 1.74 0.10
C ASP A 53 -15.26 2.56 -1.04
N THR A 54 -15.36 3.89 -0.90
CA THR A 54 -16.20 4.71 -1.79
C THR A 54 -15.43 5.62 -2.76
N SER A 55 -14.19 6.01 -2.44
CA SER A 55 -13.51 7.10 -3.18
C SER A 55 -12.05 6.86 -3.57
N GLY A 56 -11.55 5.62 -3.43
CA GLY A 56 -10.19 5.23 -3.84
C GLY A 56 -9.11 5.68 -2.84
N TYR A 57 -9.08 6.96 -2.45
CA TYR A 57 -8.13 7.49 -1.46
C TYR A 57 -8.74 8.63 -0.65
N VAL A 58 -8.59 8.60 0.68
CA VAL A 58 -8.96 9.72 1.56
C VAL A 58 -7.81 10.04 2.49
N THR A 59 -7.39 11.31 2.49
CA THR A 59 -6.37 11.84 3.40
C THR A 59 -7.03 12.74 4.43
N THR A 60 -6.68 12.56 5.70
CA THR A 60 -7.11 13.42 6.81
C THR A 60 -5.89 13.87 7.59
N THR A 61 -5.90 15.11 8.06
CA THR A 61 -4.88 15.66 8.97
C THR A 61 -5.52 16.13 10.28
N TYR A 62 -4.75 16.10 11.35
CA TYR A 62 -5.12 16.58 12.68
C TYR A 62 -3.92 17.14 13.42
N GLU A 63 -3.94 18.43 13.72
CA GLU A 63 -2.91 19.09 14.53
C GLU A 63 -3.10 18.75 16.03
N HIS A 64 -2.00 18.47 16.73
CA HIS A 64 -2.01 18.12 18.15
C HIS A 64 -0.78 18.62 18.90
N ASP A 65 -0.85 18.60 20.23
CA ASP A 65 0.19 19.05 21.16
C ASP A 65 0.93 17.88 21.87
N ALA A 66 0.81 16.65 21.36
CA ALA A 66 1.56 15.53 21.89
C ALA A 66 3.06 15.61 21.56
N ASP A 67 3.90 15.29 22.53
CA ASP A 67 5.35 15.11 22.34
C ASP A 67 5.70 13.74 21.77
N ALA A 68 4.84 12.76 22.04
CA ALA A 68 4.98 11.41 21.52
C ALA A 68 3.63 10.73 21.31
N VAL A 69 3.58 9.88 20.30
CA VAL A 69 2.43 9.05 19.93
C VAL A 69 2.85 7.58 19.93
N ARG A 70 1.95 6.70 20.36
CA ARG A 70 2.07 5.25 20.24
C ARG A 70 0.79 4.71 19.64
N ILE A 71 0.92 3.96 18.56
CA ILE A 71 -0.20 3.31 17.89
C ILE A 71 0.02 1.81 17.96
N ASP A 72 -0.96 1.08 18.47
CA ASP A 72 -0.92 -0.36 18.66
C ASP A 72 -2.22 -0.98 18.16
N GLY A 73 -2.20 -1.43 16.89
CA GLY A 73 -3.34 -2.00 16.18
C GLY A 73 -4.56 -1.07 16.14
N LYS A 74 -5.46 -1.21 17.12
CA LYS A 74 -6.71 -0.43 17.28
C LYS A 74 -6.68 0.59 18.41
N THR A 75 -5.51 0.91 18.95
CA THR A 75 -5.39 1.87 20.04
C THR A 75 -4.37 2.93 19.68
N ILE A 76 -4.70 4.19 19.95
CA ILE A 76 -3.77 5.30 19.93
C ILE A 76 -3.58 5.82 21.35
N ALA A 77 -2.33 6.04 21.74
CA ALA A 77 -1.94 6.70 22.96
C ALA A 77 -1.06 7.90 22.63
N MET A 78 -1.32 9.02 23.30
CA MET A 78 -0.62 10.28 23.08
C MET A 78 -0.17 10.81 24.43
N ARG A 79 1.04 11.38 24.50
CA ARG A 79 1.55 11.96 25.74
C ARG A 79 2.26 13.28 25.49
N ASN A 80 2.15 14.16 26.47
CA ASN A 80 2.94 15.39 26.59
C ASN A 80 3.41 15.56 28.05
N ASP A 81 4.09 16.66 28.34
CA ASP A 81 4.51 17.04 29.71
C ASP A 81 3.34 17.14 30.73
N HIS A 82 2.10 17.20 30.25
CA HIS A 82 0.90 17.37 31.08
C HIS A 82 0.11 16.07 31.32
N GLY A 83 0.43 14.98 30.61
CA GLY A 83 -0.16 13.69 30.85
C GLY A 83 -0.17 12.76 29.65
N THR A 84 -0.91 11.66 29.77
CA THR A 84 -1.09 10.66 28.71
C THR A 84 -2.58 10.38 28.53
N ALA A 85 -3.03 10.42 27.29
CA ALA A 85 -4.38 10.06 26.88
C ALA A 85 -4.35 8.85 25.95
N HIS A 86 -5.46 8.11 25.89
CA HIS A 86 -5.61 6.97 25.00
C HIS A 86 -7.01 6.94 24.39
N ALA A 87 -7.14 6.43 23.18
CA ALA A 87 -8.42 6.19 22.52
C ALA A 87 -8.36 4.89 21.70
N SER A 88 -9.52 4.28 21.51
CA SER A 88 -9.69 3.13 20.63
C SER A 88 -10.16 3.58 19.26
N ILE A 89 -9.69 2.88 18.23
CA ILE A 89 -10.06 3.06 16.82
C ILE A 89 -11.05 1.94 16.47
N ALA A 90 -12.22 2.31 15.95
CA ALA A 90 -13.28 1.37 15.62
C ALA A 90 -13.02 0.65 14.28
N TYR A 91 -12.49 1.37 13.29
CA TYR A 91 -12.32 0.89 11.91
C TYR A 91 -10.91 0.35 11.65
N GLY A 92 -10.83 -0.93 11.25
CA GLY A 92 -9.58 -1.59 10.83
C GLY A 92 -8.49 -1.60 11.92
N GLN A 93 -7.33 -2.15 11.59
CA GLN A 93 -6.09 -1.80 12.28
C GLN A 93 -5.32 -0.82 11.40
N VAL A 94 -4.48 0.01 12.02
CA VAL A 94 -3.69 1.02 11.31
C VAL A 94 -2.20 0.70 11.33
N VAL A 95 -1.49 1.19 10.32
CA VAL A 95 -0.05 1.00 10.17
C VAL A 95 0.67 2.32 10.37
N PRO A 96 1.47 2.48 11.44
CA PRO A 96 2.32 3.65 11.63
C PRO A 96 3.50 3.59 10.65
N VAL A 97 3.78 4.67 9.94
CA VAL A 97 4.77 4.69 8.84
C VAL A 97 6.01 5.53 9.12
N THR A 98 6.14 6.09 10.32
CA THR A 98 7.23 7.02 10.67
C THR A 98 8.62 6.42 10.42
N GLY A 99 9.39 7.02 9.51
CA GLY A 99 10.71 6.55 9.11
C GLY A 99 10.73 5.63 7.88
N HIS A 100 9.58 5.41 7.24
CA HIS A 100 9.45 4.71 5.95
C HIS A 100 9.08 5.71 4.85
N GLU A 101 10.09 6.35 4.26
CA GLU A 101 9.94 7.49 3.34
C GLU A 101 8.91 7.24 2.22
N ARG A 102 8.93 6.05 1.59
CA ARG A 102 7.98 5.69 0.53
C ARG A 102 6.53 5.70 1.02
N LEU A 103 6.28 5.13 2.19
CA LEU A 103 4.94 5.09 2.78
C LEU A 103 4.52 6.46 3.32
N GLU A 104 5.45 7.29 3.77
CA GLU A 104 5.20 8.68 4.14
C GLU A 104 4.81 9.52 2.91
N ASN A 105 5.45 9.30 1.76
CA ASN A 105 5.07 9.91 0.47
C ASN A 105 3.64 9.50 0.08
N VAL A 106 3.33 8.21 0.15
CA VAL A 106 1.98 7.69 -0.11
C VAL A 106 0.98 8.34 0.84
N THR A 107 1.28 8.37 2.15
CA THR A 107 0.43 9.00 3.17
C THR A 107 0.23 10.50 2.93
N SER A 108 1.22 11.17 2.31
CA SER A 108 1.20 12.60 2.00
C SER A 108 0.41 12.95 0.74
N GLY A 109 0.28 12.04 -0.22
CA GLY A 109 -0.43 12.36 -1.47
C GLY A 109 -0.06 11.49 -2.65
N THR A 110 1.15 10.94 -2.69
CA THR A 110 1.65 10.17 -3.85
C THR A 110 0.81 8.90 -4.08
N PRO A 111 0.34 8.63 -5.31
CA PRO A 111 -0.28 7.35 -5.64
C PRO A 111 0.71 6.18 -5.48
N VAL A 112 0.23 5.02 -5.04
CA VAL A 112 1.06 3.80 -4.93
C VAL A 112 1.68 3.45 -6.28
N THR A 113 0.93 3.61 -7.38
CA THR A 113 1.40 3.35 -8.74
C THR A 113 2.56 4.26 -9.17
N GLU A 114 2.68 5.43 -8.57
CA GLU A 114 3.77 6.37 -8.86
C GLU A 114 4.98 6.09 -7.95
N GLU A 115 4.76 5.89 -6.65
CA GLU A 115 5.84 5.61 -5.68
C GLU A 115 6.53 4.26 -5.92
N TYR A 116 5.79 3.29 -6.44
CA TYR A 116 6.27 1.94 -6.75
C TYR A 116 6.43 1.69 -8.25
N ALA A 117 6.54 2.75 -9.06
CA ALA A 117 6.64 2.65 -10.52
C ALA A 117 7.85 1.82 -11.00
N THR A 118 8.93 1.78 -10.22
CA THR A 118 10.14 1.01 -10.58
C THR A 118 9.87 -0.48 -10.54
N GLU A 119 9.27 -0.96 -9.45
CA GLU A 119 8.89 -2.37 -9.27
C GLU A 119 7.72 -2.77 -10.17
N ILE A 120 6.83 -1.82 -10.50
CA ILE A 120 5.77 -2.05 -11.50
C ILE A 120 6.35 -2.25 -12.90
N ALA A 121 7.41 -1.51 -13.25
CA ALA A 121 8.03 -1.60 -14.57
C ALA A 121 9.06 -2.72 -14.71
N ALA A 122 9.49 -3.34 -13.60
CA ALA A 122 10.51 -4.36 -13.60
C ALA A 122 9.92 -5.75 -13.93
N PRO A 123 10.49 -6.49 -14.90
CA PRO A 123 9.99 -7.83 -15.24
C PRO A 123 10.06 -8.78 -14.04
N GLY A 124 8.95 -9.45 -13.75
CA GLY A 124 8.84 -10.42 -12.64
C GLY A 124 8.73 -9.79 -11.24
N GLU A 125 8.61 -8.47 -11.14
CA GLU A 125 8.33 -7.77 -9.88
C GLU A 125 6.86 -7.33 -9.81
N ASN A 126 6.36 -7.13 -8.59
CA ASN A 126 5.00 -6.66 -8.34
C ASN A 126 5.02 -5.46 -7.40
N GLY A 127 4.67 -4.28 -7.92
CA GLY A 127 4.64 -3.05 -7.11
C GLY A 127 3.70 -3.12 -5.90
N VAL A 128 2.63 -3.92 -5.97
CA VAL A 128 1.74 -4.13 -4.81
C VAL A 128 2.41 -4.99 -3.75
N ASP A 129 3.22 -5.97 -4.13
CA ASP A 129 4.00 -6.77 -3.17
C ASP A 129 5.10 -5.97 -2.51
N ALA A 130 5.80 -5.12 -3.27
CA ALA A 130 6.75 -4.17 -2.72
C ALA A 130 6.07 -3.24 -1.70
N PHE A 131 4.90 -2.69 -2.06
CA PHE A 131 4.10 -1.87 -1.14
C PHE A 131 3.69 -2.63 0.13
N LEU A 132 3.13 -3.84 0.00
CA LEU A 132 2.69 -4.62 1.16
C LEU A 132 3.85 -5.11 2.02
N THR A 133 5.02 -5.34 1.42
CA THR A 133 6.26 -5.65 2.14
C THR A 133 6.70 -4.47 2.98
N ASP A 134 6.70 -3.25 2.41
CA ASP A 134 7.01 -2.02 3.15
C ASP A 134 5.99 -1.78 4.27
N VAL A 135 4.69 -2.00 4.01
CA VAL A 135 3.63 -1.88 5.03
C VAL A 135 3.86 -2.85 6.19
N ARG A 136 4.26 -4.10 5.92
CA ARG A 136 4.62 -5.06 6.96
C ARG A 136 5.83 -4.58 7.76
N ALA A 137 6.91 -4.19 7.08
CA ALA A 137 8.11 -3.71 7.75
C ALA A 137 7.80 -2.51 8.66
N ALA A 138 7.01 -1.56 8.17
CA ALA A 138 6.57 -0.40 8.95
C ALA A 138 5.73 -0.77 10.16
N HIS A 139 4.83 -1.74 10.03
CA HIS A 139 4.07 -2.25 11.15
C HIS A 139 4.98 -2.93 12.20
N GLU A 140 5.89 -3.80 11.77
CA GLU A 140 6.83 -4.51 12.65
C GLU A 140 7.76 -3.55 13.41
N ASP A 141 8.23 -2.50 12.74
CA ASP A 141 9.18 -1.53 13.30
C ASP A 141 8.52 -0.48 14.21
N ASN A 142 7.25 -0.13 13.97
CA ASN A 142 6.63 1.02 14.64
C ASN A 142 5.42 0.69 15.53
N ALA A 143 4.76 -0.47 15.35
CA ALA A 143 3.58 -0.79 16.14
C ALA A 143 3.92 -0.98 17.63
N GLY A 144 3.10 -0.39 18.50
CA GLY A 144 3.27 -0.49 19.95
C GLY A 144 4.43 0.33 20.53
N GLU A 145 5.19 1.05 19.72
CA GLU A 145 6.31 1.88 20.17
C GLU A 145 5.91 3.34 20.39
N TRP A 146 6.51 3.99 21.40
CA TRP A 146 6.40 5.43 21.56
C TRP A 146 7.34 6.13 20.59
N ARG A 147 6.78 6.90 19.66
CA ARG A 147 7.50 7.68 18.67
C ARG A 147 7.37 9.15 18.99
N ARG A 148 8.40 9.94 18.68
CA ARG A 148 8.34 11.39 18.79
C ARG A 148 7.35 11.90 17.75
N ALA A 149 6.47 12.79 18.17
CA ALA A 149 5.49 13.39 17.27
C ALA A 149 5.99 14.74 16.74
N ASP A 150 5.58 15.10 15.52
CA ASP A 150 5.94 16.36 14.86
C ASP A 150 4.87 17.46 15.00
N GLY A 151 3.72 17.12 15.59
CA GLY A 151 2.59 18.02 15.85
C GLY A 151 1.44 17.89 14.85
N GLU A 152 1.59 17.06 13.81
CA GLU A 152 0.53 16.75 12.85
C GLU A 152 0.36 15.23 12.70
N LEU A 153 -0.83 14.74 13.02
CA LEU A 153 -1.23 13.39 12.64
C LEU A 153 -1.83 13.42 11.24
N ARG A 154 -1.22 12.70 10.32
CA ARG A 154 -1.71 12.49 8.95
C ARG A 154 -2.13 11.05 8.76
N THR A 155 -3.30 10.84 8.19
CA THR A 155 -3.82 9.51 7.89
C THR A 155 -4.27 9.42 6.47
N ARG A 156 -3.93 8.31 5.81
CA ARG A 156 -4.44 7.99 4.48
C ARG A 156 -4.97 6.56 4.43
N ALA A 157 -6.21 6.42 3.97
CA ALA A 157 -6.74 5.15 3.52
C ALA A 157 -6.27 4.89 2.08
N VAL A 158 -5.60 3.77 1.88
CA VAL A 158 -5.07 3.32 0.60
C VAL A 158 -5.80 2.06 0.19
N ARG A 159 -6.41 2.11 -0.99
CA ARG A 159 -6.96 0.95 -1.66
C ARG A 159 -6.07 0.59 -2.83
N THR A 160 -5.51 -0.61 -2.81
CA THR A 160 -4.73 -1.18 -3.91
C THR A 160 -5.32 -2.51 -4.36
N MET A 161 -5.06 -2.92 -5.59
CA MET A 161 -5.49 -4.21 -6.14
C MET A 161 -4.26 -4.94 -6.64
N SER A 162 -4.13 -6.23 -6.35
CA SER A 162 -3.15 -7.07 -7.04
C SER A 162 -3.39 -7.03 -8.55
N ALA A 163 -2.30 -7.10 -9.33
CA ALA A 163 -2.41 -7.38 -10.76
C ALA A 163 -3.15 -8.72 -10.98
N PRO A 164 -3.89 -8.87 -12.10
CA PRO A 164 -4.62 -10.10 -12.38
C PRO A 164 -3.66 -11.27 -12.58
N ASP A 165 -4.04 -12.47 -12.11
CA ASP A 165 -3.32 -13.69 -12.50
C ASP A 165 -3.73 -14.00 -13.94
N VAL A 166 -2.77 -13.98 -14.86
CA VAL A 166 -3.00 -14.21 -16.28
C VAL A 166 -2.11 -15.35 -16.75
N SER A 167 -2.71 -16.36 -17.36
CA SER A 167 -2.02 -17.33 -18.20
C SER A 167 -2.31 -16.99 -19.64
N VAL A 168 -1.27 -16.84 -20.45
CA VAL A 168 -1.39 -16.62 -21.90
C VAL A 168 -0.44 -17.55 -22.60
N THR A 169 -0.95 -18.22 -23.62
CA THR A 169 -0.17 -19.02 -24.55
C THR A 169 -0.39 -18.49 -25.96
N VAL A 170 0.63 -18.57 -26.79
CA VAL A 170 0.57 -18.19 -28.21
C VAL A 170 0.95 -19.39 -29.05
N GLU A 171 0.16 -19.66 -30.08
CA GLU A 171 0.44 -20.64 -31.12
C GLU A 171 0.54 -19.88 -32.46
N THR A 172 1.52 -20.23 -33.28
CA THR A 172 1.75 -19.55 -34.57
C THR A 172 1.58 -20.54 -35.71
N THR A 173 1.07 -20.06 -36.85
CA THR A 173 0.99 -20.89 -38.05
C THR A 173 2.31 -20.79 -38.84
N ASP A 174 2.95 -21.93 -39.09
CA ASP A 174 4.21 -21.97 -39.84
C ASP A 174 3.97 -21.72 -41.34
N LEU A 175 4.52 -20.60 -41.84
CA LEU A 175 4.59 -20.30 -43.26
C LEU A 175 6.00 -20.51 -43.84
N PRO A 176 6.11 -20.85 -45.16
CA PRO A 176 7.39 -20.94 -45.83
C PRO A 176 8.21 -19.65 -45.72
N GLY A 177 9.49 -19.77 -45.32
CA GLY A 177 10.42 -18.64 -45.28
C GLY A 177 10.59 -17.97 -43.92
N GLN A 178 10.30 -18.68 -42.82
CA GLN A 178 10.47 -18.21 -41.42
C GLN A 178 9.50 -17.05 -41.10
N GLN A 179 8.24 -17.21 -41.50
CA GLN A 179 7.19 -16.21 -41.38
C GLN A 179 5.95 -16.81 -40.73
N THR A 180 5.10 -15.95 -40.15
CA THR A 180 3.73 -16.28 -39.76
C THR A 180 2.78 -15.19 -40.25
N ASP A 181 1.57 -15.57 -40.62
CA ASP A 181 0.43 -14.70 -40.91
C ASP A 181 -0.70 -14.84 -39.89
N GLU A 182 -0.57 -15.74 -38.91
CA GLU A 182 -1.61 -16.00 -37.91
C GLU A 182 -0.99 -16.24 -36.53
N LEU A 183 -1.59 -15.60 -35.51
CA LEU A 183 -1.29 -15.87 -34.11
C LEU A 183 -2.58 -16.23 -33.36
N GLU A 184 -2.63 -17.41 -32.76
CA GLU A 184 -3.71 -17.80 -31.86
C GLU A 184 -3.25 -17.64 -30.41
N PHE A 185 -3.88 -16.72 -29.71
CA PHE A 185 -3.68 -16.51 -28.28
C PHE A 185 -4.76 -17.24 -27.51
N SER A 186 -4.37 -18.10 -26.57
CA SER A 186 -5.28 -18.63 -25.55
C SER A 186 -4.94 -18.01 -24.20
N TYR A 187 -5.95 -17.44 -23.54
CA TYR A 187 -5.77 -16.78 -22.26
C TYR A 187 -6.76 -17.27 -21.20
N GLU A 188 -6.31 -17.24 -19.96
CA GLU A 188 -7.13 -17.47 -18.78
C GLU A 188 -6.72 -16.48 -17.69
N THR A 189 -7.69 -15.85 -17.05
CA THR A 189 -7.49 -14.90 -15.96
C THR A 189 -8.30 -15.28 -14.73
N ASN A 190 -7.84 -14.87 -13.56
CA ASN A 190 -8.62 -15.00 -12.33
C ASN A 190 -9.84 -14.05 -12.27
N ARG A 191 -9.82 -12.94 -13.03
CA ARG A 191 -10.89 -11.94 -13.11
C ARG A 191 -11.02 -11.28 -14.48
N GLU A 192 -12.18 -10.69 -14.73
CA GLU A 192 -12.46 -9.92 -15.95
C GLU A 192 -11.60 -8.66 -15.94
N VAL A 193 -10.61 -8.61 -16.84
CA VAL A 193 -9.70 -7.47 -17.03
C VAL A 193 -9.50 -7.23 -18.52
N PRO A 194 -9.33 -5.98 -18.95
CA PRO A 194 -8.89 -5.71 -20.30
C PRO A 194 -7.45 -6.20 -20.48
N LEU A 195 -7.25 -7.13 -21.41
CA LEU A 195 -5.93 -7.60 -21.81
C LEU A 195 -5.53 -6.97 -23.13
N ARG A 196 -4.28 -6.53 -23.21
CA ARG A 196 -3.62 -6.05 -24.42
C ARG A 196 -2.62 -7.10 -24.88
N LEU A 197 -2.82 -7.64 -26.07
CA LEU A 197 -1.92 -8.61 -26.70
C LEU A 197 -1.16 -7.90 -27.82
N GLU A 198 0.16 -8.01 -27.81
CA GLU A 198 1.05 -7.34 -28.74
C GLU A 198 2.06 -8.32 -29.33
N ALA A 199 2.28 -8.29 -30.64
CA ALA A 199 3.30 -9.10 -31.30
C ALA A 199 4.14 -8.25 -32.27
N GLU A 200 5.45 -8.41 -32.20
CA GLU A 200 6.44 -7.66 -32.99
C GLU A 200 7.44 -8.63 -33.63
N GLY A 201 7.63 -8.52 -34.95
CA GLY A 201 8.60 -9.35 -35.69
C GLY A 201 9.98 -8.70 -35.81
N SER A 202 11.01 -9.51 -36.04
CA SER A 202 12.43 -9.10 -36.06
C SER A 202 12.80 -8.01 -37.08
N LEU A 203 12.01 -7.83 -38.14
CA LEU A 203 12.19 -6.78 -39.16
C LEU A 203 11.34 -5.52 -38.91
N GLY A 204 10.73 -5.37 -37.72
CA GLY A 204 9.92 -4.21 -37.38
C GLY A 204 8.59 -4.15 -38.13
N GLY A 205 7.95 -5.32 -38.33
CA GLY A 205 6.60 -5.42 -38.89
C GLY A 205 5.56 -4.73 -38.00
N ASP A 206 4.39 -4.44 -38.55
CA ASP A 206 3.31 -3.73 -37.85
C ASP A 206 2.98 -4.40 -36.51
N VAL A 207 2.99 -3.59 -35.45
CA VAL A 207 2.66 -4.02 -34.09
C VAL A 207 1.15 -4.15 -34.00
N GLU A 208 0.65 -5.39 -34.01
CA GLU A 208 -0.76 -5.63 -33.77
C GLU A 208 -1.06 -5.56 -32.29
N THR A 209 -2.02 -4.71 -31.93
CA THR A 209 -2.51 -4.58 -30.56
C THR A 209 -3.96 -5.03 -30.54
N TYR A 210 -4.25 -6.11 -29.82
CA TYR A 210 -5.62 -6.56 -29.60
C TYR A 210 -6.04 -6.32 -28.16
N GLU A 211 -7.20 -5.71 -27.97
CA GLU A 211 -7.79 -5.48 -26.65
C GLU A 211 -8.97 -6.43 -26.43
N ILE A 212 -8.84 -7.32 -25.45
CA ILE A 212 -9.93 -8.18 -24.99
C ILE A 212 -10.77 -7.38 -24.01
N LEU A 213 -12.06 -7.21 -24.31
CA LEU A 213 -13.00 -6.56 -23.40
C LEU A 213 -13.50 -7.58 -22.37
N GLU A 214 -12.85 -7.60 -21.20
CA GLU A 214 -13.36 -8.17 -19.94
C GLU A 214 -13.92 -9.60 -20.05
N SER A 215 -13.03 -10.58 -20.27
CA SER A 215 -13.34 -12.01 -20.22
C SER A 215 -12.38 -12.74 -19.28
N ARG A 216 -12.87 -13.77 -18.58
CA ARG A 216 -12.03 -14.63 -17.71
C ARG A 216 -11.21 -15.65 -18.47
N SER A 217 -11.60 -15.99 -19.69
CA SER A 217 -10.88 -16.96 -20.50
C SER A 217 -11.37 -16.89 -21.93
N GLY A 218 -10.51 -17.21 -22.88
CA GLY A 218 -10.92 -17.32 -24.27
C GLY A 218 -9.73 -17.58 -25.18
N SER A 219 -10.02 -17.56 -26.48
CA SER A 219 -8.99 -17.47 -27.50
C SER A 219 -9.26 -16.30 -28.42
N VAL A 220 -8.18 -15.71 -28.92
CA VAL A 220 -8.19 -14.64 -29.93
C VAL A 220 -7.27 -15.09 -31.05
N VAL A 221 -7.78 -15.04 -32.27
CA VAL A 221 -6.98 -15.27 -33.47
C VAL A 221 -6.70 -13.91 -34.11
N LEU A 222 -5.42 -13.58 -34.27
CA LEU A 222 -4.97 -12.43 -35.05
C LEU A 222 -4.59 -12.94 -36.43
N ASP A 223 -5.44 -12.66 -37.41
CA ASP A 223 -5.17 -12.92 -38.83
C ASP A 223 -4.54 -11.68 -39.44
N LEU A 224 -3.24 -11.76 -39.69
CA LEU A 224 -2.45 -10.66 -40.23
C LEU A 224 -2.77 -10.43 -41.71
N THR A 225 -3.39 -11.38 -42.43
CA THR A 225 -3.63 -11.27 -43.88
C THR A 225 -4.65 -10.20 -44.27
N ASP A 226 -5.49 -9.75 -43.33
CA ASP A 226 -6.59 -8.82 -43.62
C ASP A 226 -6.17 -7.32 -43.59
N ILE A 227 -4.88 -7.03 -43.35
CA ILE A 227 -4.37 -5.66 -43.16
C ILE A 227 -3.44 -5.20 -44.32
N GLY A 228 -3.72 -5.59 -45.58
CA GLY A 228 -2.95 -5.10 -46.74
C GLY A 228 -1.68 -5.89 -47.13
N ASP A 229 -1.06 -5.49 -48.25
CA ASP A 229 -0.24 -6.35 -49.12
C ASP A 229 1.13 -6.87 -48.56
N ARG A 230 1.44 -6.76 -47.25
CA ARG A 230 2.76 -7.14 -46.67
C ARG A 230 2.75 -7.71 -45.24
N ASN A 231 1.75 -8.48 -44.86
CA ASN A 231 1.53 -8.78 -43.44
C ASN A 231 1.94 -10.17 -43.02
N THR A 232 3.24 -10.40 -43.00
CA THR A 232 3.82 -11.57 -42.37
C THR A 232 4.81 -11.09 -41.33
N LEU A 233 4.69 -11.55 -40.09
CA LEU A 233 5.73 -11.32 -39.10
C LEU A 233 6.87 -12.31 -39.35
N GLN A 234 8.11 -11.83 -39.24
CA GLN A 234 9.30 -12.67 -39.34
C GLN A 234 9.81 -13.01 -37.94
N PHE A 235 10.08 -14.29 -37.73
CA PHE A 235 10.72 -14.74 -36.50
C PHE A 235 12.15 -14.14 -36.34
N PRO A 236 12.67 -14.06 -35.10
CA PRO A 236 11.95 -14.27 -33.85
C PRO A 236 10.85 -13.23 -33.63
N LEU A 237 9.78 -13.64 -32.95
CA LEU A 237 8.66 -12.77 -32.59
C LEU A 237 8.76 -12.40 -31.12
N THR A 238 8.69 -11.12 -30.79
CA THR A 238 8.50 -10.67 -29.41
C THR A 238 7.01 -10.48 -29.17
N VAL A 239 6.48 -11.26 -28.23
CA VAL A 239 5.08 -11.22 -27.82
C VAL A 239 5.00 -10.59 -26.44
N ARG A 240 4.13 -9.58 -26.27
CA ARG A 240 3.91 -8.90 -25.00
C ARG A 240 2.44 -8.98 -24.63
N VAL A 241 2.19 -9.26 -23.35
CA VAL A 241 0.85 -9.27 -22.76
C VAL A 241 0.82 -8.16 -21.72
N GLY A 242 -0.22 -7.35 -21.73
CA GLY A 242 -0.38 -6.22 -20.81
C GLY A 242 -1.83 -5.95 -20.44
N THR A 243 -2.05 -4.94 -19.62
CA THR A 243 -3.37 -4.33 -19.37
C THR A 243 -3.33 -2.85 -19.78
N SER A 244 -4.32 -2.04 -19.39
CA SER A 244 -4.43 -0.62 -19.75
C SER A 244 -3.31 0.26 -19.15
N GLY A 245 -2.07 0.09 -19.64
CA GLY A 245 -0.89 0.87 -19.25
C GLY A 245 0.34 0.04 -18.93
N ASP A 246 0.17 -1.22 -18.51
CA ASP A 246 1.24 -2.04 -17.93
C ASP A 246 1.51 -3.31 -18.75
N THR A 247 2.78 -3.68 -18.91
CA THR A 247 3.18 -5.00 -19.46
C THR A 247 3.22 -6.01 -18.32
N LEU A 248 2.45 -7.09 -18.44
CA LEU A 248 2.39 -8.17 -17.47
C LEU A 248 3.51 -9.20 -17.70
N CYS A 249 3.75 -9.56 -18.96
CA CYS A 249 4.67 -10.62 -19.35
C CYS A 249 5.10 -10.43 -20.80
N ASP A 250 6.30 -10.89 -21.13
CA ASP A 250 6.81 -10.95 -22.50
C ASP A 250 7.53 -12.28 -22.77
N ALA A 251 7.43 -12.74 -24.02
CA ALA A 251 8.12 -13.94 -24.48
C ALA A 251 8.65 -13.73 -25.89
N THR A 252 9.73 -14.45 -26.21
CA THR A 252 10.27 -14.51 -27.57
C THR A 252 9.97 -15.88 -28.16
N VAL A 253 9.23 -15.90 -29.27
CA VAL A 253 8.95 -17.12 -30.05
C VAL A 253 9.99 -17.24 -31.14
N GLU A 254 10.76 -18.32 -31.11
CA GLU A 254 11.79 -18.64 -32.10
C GLU A 254 11.23 -19.56 -33.20
N ILE A 255 11.89 -19.59 -34.37
CA ILE A 255 11.48 -20.45 -35.51
C ILE A 255 11.26 -21.92 -35.13
N PRO A 256 12.11 -22.57 -34.30
CA PRO A 256 11.90 -23.96 -33.93
C PRO A 256 10.60 -24.20 -33.15
N GLN A 257 10.00 -23.14 -32.60
CA GLN A 257 8.75 -23.17 -31.86
C GLN A 257 7.55 -22.78 -32.73
N ALA A 258 7.75 -22.52 -34.03
CA ALA A 258 6.66 -22.26 -34.97
C ALA A 258 5.75 -23.50 -35.08
N GLY A 259 4.43 -23.31 -34.98
CA GLY A 259 3.46 -24.40 -34.89
C GLY A 259 3.41 -25.12 -33.54
N GLU A 260 4.19 -24.67 -32.55
CA GLU A 260 4.10 -25.13 -31.17
C GLU A 260 3.40 -24.08 -30.31
N ARG A 261 2.79 -24.55 -29.22
CA ARG A 261 2.16 -23.68 -28.23
C ARG A 261 3.24 -23.20 -27.26
N VAL A 262 3.48 -21.89 -27.23
CA VAL A 262 4.49 -21.24 -26.40
C VAL A 262 3.81 -20.50 -25.26
N ASP A 263 4.22 -20.80 -24.03
CA ASP A 263 3.75 -20.08 -22.85
C ASP A 263 4.35 -18.67 -22.83
N VAL A 264 3.50 -17.65 -22.85
CA VAL A 264 3.88 -16.23 -22.77
C VAL A 264 3.78 -15.73 -21.33
N CYS A 265 2.72 -16.15 -20.65
CA CYS A 265 2.53 -15.96 -19.23
C CYS A 265 2.22 -17.32 -18.62
N ASP A 266 3.11 -17.82 -17.78
CA ASP A 266 2.93 -19.13 -17.15
C ASP A 266 2.20 -18.99 -15.81
N ARG A 267 1.23 -19.88 -15.57
CA ARG A 267 0.44 -19.86 -14.34
C ARG A 267 1.29 -20.41 -13.19
N GLY A 268 2.13 -19.56 -12.62
CA GLY A 268 3.10 -19.96 -11.60
C GLY A 268 4.46 -19.28 -11.69
N GLU A 269 4.84 -18.78 -12.87
CA GLU A 269 6.07 -17.96 -13.04
C GLU A 269 5.76 -16.46 -13.07
N GLY A 270 4.48 -16.10 -13.09
CA GLY A 270 3.96 -14.78 -12.76
C GLY A 270 2.81 -14.89 -11.77
N THR A 271 3.01 -15.55 -10.62
CA THR A 271 2.10 -15.40 -9.49
C THR A 271 2.10 -13.92 -9.08
N LEU A 272 1.08 -13.17 -9.47
CA LEU A 272 0.81 -11.82 -8.93
C LEU A 272 -0.25 -11.89 -7.80
N GLY A 273 -0.54 -13.10 -7.32
CA GLY A 273 -0.94 -13.31 -5.94
C GLY A 273 0.16 -12.81 -5.03
N THR A 274 -0.20 -12.04 -4.01
CA THR A 274 0.79 -11.44 -3.14
C THR A 274 1.56 -12.54 -2.40
N ASP A 275 2.89 -12.61 -2.56
CA ASP A 275 3.77 -13.51 -1.77
C ASP A 275 3.68 -13.21 -0.26
N VAL A 276 3.14 -12.03 0.06
CA VAL A 276 2.76 -11.59 1.38
C VAL A 276 1.49 -12.36 1.80
N PRO A 277 1.53 -13.27 2.80
CA PRO A 277 0.33 -13.85 3.39
C PRO A 277 -0.44 -12.74 4.13
N VAL A 278 -1.33 -12.07 3.40
CA VAL A 278 -2.18 -10.95 3.83
C VAL A 278 -3.34 -11.41 4.71
N GLU A 279 -3.72 -12.69 4.64
CA GLU A 279 -4.85 -13.26 5.37
C GLU A 279 -4.63 -13.27 6.90
N ASP A 280 -3.38 -13.16 7.35
CA ASP A 280 -3.01 -13.14 8.78
C ASP A 280 -2.69 -11.74 9.31
N LEU A 281 -2.67 -10.70 8.47
CA LEU A 281 -2.09 -9.41 8.87
C LEU A 281 -3.05 -8.55 9.70
N GLY A 282 -4.37 -8.70 9.60
CA GLY A 282 -5.35 -7.98 10.45
C GLY A 282 -5.39 -6.45 10.32
N TYR A 283 -4.37 -5.83 9.71
CA TYR A 283 -4.27 -4.42 9.26
C TYR A 283 -4.38 -4.27 7.74
N VAL A 284 -4.60 -5.38 7.04
CA VAL A 284 -4.98 -5.42 5.63
C VAL A 284 -6.36 -6.06 5.55
N ASP A 285 -7.38 -5.28 5.19
CA ASP A 285 -8.72 -5.81 4.98
C ASP A 285 -8.94 -6.12 3.49
N ARG A 286 -9.46 -7.32 3.18
CA ARG A 286 -10.02 -7.64 1.86
C ARG A 286 -11.49 -7.27 1.86
N THR A 287 -11.93 -6.45 0.91
CA THR A 287 -13.35 -6.07 0.85
C THR A 287 -14.19 -7.25 0.35
N SER A 288 -15.34 -7.49 1.00
CA SER A 288 -16.23 -8.62 0.66
C SER A 288 -16.90 -8.47 -0.71
N SER A 289 -16.94 -7.25 -1.25
CA SER A 289 -17.48 -6.94 -2.57
C SER A 289 -16.47 -7.11 -3.70
N ILE A 290 -15.17 -7.04 -3.41
CA ILE A 290 -14.04 -7.14 -4.34
C ILE A 290 -12.86 -7.79 -3.59
N PRO A 291 -12.83 -9.13 -3.48
CA PRO A 291 -11.88 -9.87 -2.61
C PRO A 291 -10.40 -9.66 -2.95
N GLU A 292 -10.09 -9.08 -4.10
CA GLU A 292 -8.74 -8.79 -4.59
C GLU A 292 -8.25 -7.36 -4.28
N ALA A 293 -9.11 -6.52 -3.70
CA ALA A 293 -8.72 -5.19 -3.26
C ALA A 293 -8.28 -5.22 -1.79
N TYR A 294 -7.06 -4.75 -1.56
CA TYR A 294 -6.48 -4.55 -0.24
C TYR A 294 -6.76 -3.15 0.25
N HIS A 295 -7.19 -3.06 1.50
CA HIS A 295 -7.33 -1.79 2.20
C HIS A 295 -6.31 -1.71 3.34
N VAL A 296 -5.52 -0.64 3.34
CA VAL A 296 -4.56 -0.32 4.41
C VAL A 296 -4.75 1.13 4.82
N THR A 297 -4.80 1.39 6.12
CA THR A 297 -4.80 2.75 6.67
C THR A 297 -3.43 3.09 7.21
N LEU A 298 -2.74 4.01 6.53
CA LEU A 298 -1.41 4.48 6.89
C LEU A 298 -1.52 5.72 7.79
N VAL A 299 -0.69 5.79 8.83
CA VAL A 299 -0.65 6.92 9.77
C VAL A 299 0.79 7.41 9.95
N SER A 300 0.99 8.72 9.73
CA SER A 300 2.22 9.44 10.03
C SER A 300 1.95 10.42 11.18
N THR A 301 2.92 10.58 12.08
CA THR A 301 2.84 11.42 13.30
C THR A 301 4.15 12.08 13.61
#